data_AF-L9WJG6-F1
#
_entry.id   AF-L9WJG6-F1
#
_cell.length_a   1.000
_cell.length_b   1.000
_cell.length_c   1.000
_cell.angle_alpha   90.00
_cell.angle_beta   90.00
_cell.angle_gamma   90.00
#
_symmetry.space_group_name_H-M   'P 1'
#
loop_
_entity.id
_entity.type
_entity.pdbx_description
1 polymer ?
#
loop_
_entity_poly.entity_id
_entity_poly.type
_entity_poly.pdbx_seq_one_letter_code
_entity_poly.pdbx_strand_id
1 'polypeptide(L)'
;MARDTPVQNQVATTETEPLPNLVTIVGRGVPSSFEIAVDGEIEMDAEDPVEEATIVSGSVAEGAIDVGVQRFRFAGQVTNVRVVDWNGVEAPDSASVPNVHIDYGVPER
;
A
#
# COMPACT_ATOMS: atom_id res chain seq x y z
N MET A 1 39.90 -15.43 -33.87
CA MET A 1 38.85 -15.83 -32.91
C MET A 1 38.74 -14.72 -31.87
N ALA A 2 37.95 -13.68 -32.14
CA ALA A 2 37.62 -12.65 -31.15
C ALA A 2 36.20 -12.96 -30.65
N ARG A 3 36.08 -13.17 -29.34
CA ARG A 3 34.79 -13.33 -28.66
C ARG A 3 34.36 -11.94 -28.19
N ASP A 4 33.55 -11.26 -28.99
CA ASP A 4 32.79 -10.11 -28.52
C ASP A 4 31.66 -10.64 -27.65
N THR A 5 31.87 -10.59 -26.33
CA THR A 5 30.83 -10.79 -25.33
C THR A 5 29.93 -9.56 -25.38
N PRO A 6 28.64 -9.64 -25.73
CA PRO A 6 27.74 -8.52 -25.56
C PRO A 6 27.60 -8.30 -24.05
N VAL A 7 28.12 -7.17 -23.57
CA VAL A 7 27.77 -6.62 -22.27
C VAL A 7 26.28 -6.27 -22.32
N GLN A 8 25.43 -7.20 -21.88
CA GLN A 8 24.05 -6.86 -21.57
C GLN A 8 24.11 -5.92 -20.37
N ASN A 9 24.03 -4.63 -20.71
CA ASN A 9 23.68 -3.55 -19.84
C ASN A 9 22.29 -3.87 -19.26
N GLN A 10 22.27 -4.73 -18.24
CA GLN A 10 21.13 -4.88 -17.35
C GLN A 10 21.06 -3.56 -16.60
N VAL A 11 20.40 -2.60 -17.23
CA VAL A 11 19.65 -1.61 -16.48
C VAL A 11 18.88 -2.45 -15.48
N ALA A 12 19.23 -2.36 -14.21
CA ALA A 12 18.32 -2.75 -13.15
C ALA A 12 17.17 -1.73 -13.22
N THR A 13 16.36 -1.81 -14.27
CA THR A 13 14.94 -1.63 -14.13
C THR A 13 14.61 -2.63 -13.06
N THR A 14 14.36 -2.14 -11.85
CA THR A 14 13.63 -2.92 -10.86
C THR A 14 12.33 -3.28 -11.56
N GLU A 15 12.32 -4.41 -12.28
CA GLU A 15 11.12 -5.21 -12.48
C GLU A 15 10.79 -5.71 -11.07
N THR A 16 10.35 -4.80 -10.19
CA THR A 16 9.70 -5.18 -8.96
C THR A 16 8.48 -5.91 -9.45
N GLU A 17 8.50 -7.23 -9.34
CA GLU A 17 7.32 -8.02 -9.62
C GLU A 17 6.18 -7.38 -8.81
N PRO A 18 5.14 -6.92 -9.49
CA PRO A 18 4.08 -6.14 -8.89
C PRO A 18 3.47 -6.96 -7.78
N LEU A 19 3.38 -6.35 -6.60
CA LEU A 19 3.17 -7.12 -5.40
C LEU A 19 1.80 -7.82 -5.49
N PRO A 20 1.73 -9.13 -5.18
CA PRO A 20 0.59 -9.97 -5.54
C PRO A 20 -0.66 -9.69 -4.72
N ASN A 21 -0.55 -8.90 -3.65
CA ASN A 21 -1.66 -8.59 -2.75
C ASN A 21 -2.00 -7.12 -2.82
N LEU A 22 -3.25 -6.78 -2.49
CA LEU A 22 -3.78 -5.44 -2.54
C LEU A 22 -4.44 -5.10 -1.21
N VAL A 23 -4.10 -3.96 -0.64
CA VAL A 23 -4.88 -3.31 0.43
C VAL A 23 -5.65 -2.16 -0.19
N THR A 24 -6.94 -2.12 0.09
CA THR A 24 -7.82 -1.02 -0.30
C THR A 24 -8.37 -0.35 0.94
N ILE A 25 -8.11 0.94 1.07
CA ILE A 25 -8.59 1.77 2.18
C ILE A 25 -9.64 2.71 1.63
N VAL A 26 -10.85 2.68 2.20
CA VAL A 26 -11.98 3.49 1.77
C VAL A 26 -12.31 4.51 2.86
N GLY A 27 -12.05 5.78 2.54
CA GLY A 27 -12.38 6.92 3.39
C GLY A 27 -13.90 7.08 3.54
N ARG A 28 -14.34 7.51 4.72
CA ARG A 28 -15.76 7.68 5.04
C ARG A 28 -16.26 9.13 4.97
N GLY A 29 -15.42 10.08 4.56
CA GLY A 29 -15.71 11.51 4.60
C GLY A 29 -15.35 12.18 5.92
N VAL A 30 -14.48 11.55 6.70
CA VAL A 30 -13.99 12.04 7.99
C VAL A 30 -12.50 11.78 8.06
N PRO A 31 -11.67 12.79 8.38
CA PRO A 31 -10.22 12.65 8.44
C PRO A 31 -9.87 11.53 9.39
N SER A 32 -9.18 10.53 8.86
CA SER A 32 -8.80 9.35 9.62
C SER A 32 -7.39 8.94 9.25
N SER A 33 -6.64 8.47 10.24
CA SER A 33 -5.30 7.97 10.01
C SER A 33 -5.31 6.45 9.96
N PHE A 34 -4.45 5.89 9.13
CA PHE A 34 -4.25 4.46 9.01
C PHE A 34 -2.76 4.14 9.06
N GLU A 35 -2.45 2.96 9.60
CA GLU A 35 -1.13 2.36 9.61
C GLU A 35 -1.29 0.88 9.29
N ILE A 36 -0.53 0.40 8.32
CA ILE A 36 -0.53 -0.98 7.85
C ILE A 36 0.92 -1.45 7.88
N ALA A 37 1.16 -2.55 8.59
CA ALA A 37 2.45 -3.22 8.57
C ALA A 37 2.32 -4.59 7.91
N VAL A 38 3.30 -4.92 7.08
CA VAL A 38 3.42 -6.21 6.39
C VAL A 38 4.76 -6.86 6.70
N ASP A 39 4.87 -8.16 6.46
CA ASP A 39 6.13 -8.90 6.58
C ASP A 39 7.04 -8.69 5.36
N GLY A 40 6.46 -8.34 4.20
CA GLY A 40 7.18 -8.10 2.96
C GLY A 40 7.36 -6.62 2.63
N GLU A 41 7.36 -6.34 1.33
CA GLU A 41 7.39 -4.97 0.81
C GLU A 41 5.95 -4.46 0.60
N ILE A 42 5.72 -3.18 0.83
CA ILE A 42 4.49 -2.47 0.52
C ILE A 42 4.82 -1.26 -0.35
N GLU A 43 3.96 -1.00 -1.33
CA GLU A 43 4.10 0.09 -2.28
C GLU A 43 2.72 0.72 -2.53
N MET A 44 2.71 2.02 -2.81
CA MET A 44 1.49 2.72 -3.15
C MET A 44 1.08 2.42 -4.59
N ASP A 45 -0.17 1.97 -4.77
CA ASP A 45 -0.75 1.73 -6.09
C ASP A 45 -1.27 3.09 -6.62
N ALA A 46 -0.42 3.73 -7.44
CA ALA A 46 -0.59 5.12 -7.87
C ALA A 46 -1.65 5.31 -8.97
N GLU A 47 -2.62 4.40 -9.10
CA GLU A 47 -3.67 4.53 -10.12
C GLU A 47 -4.60 5.73 -9.86
N ASP A 48 -4.70 6.21 -8.62
CA ASP A 48 -5.40 7.45 -8.26
C ASP A 48 -4.90 7.95 -6.88
N PRO A 49 -3.70 8.58 -6.79
CA PRO A 49 -3.22 9.08 -5.51
C PRO A 49 -4.12 10.25 -5.11
N VAL A 50 -4.98 10.05 -4.10
CA VAL A 50 -5.49 11.19 -3.35
C VAL A 50 -4.26 11.93 -2.80
N GLU A 51 -4.24 13.26 -2.92
CA GLU A 51 -3.11 14.11 -2.49
C GLU A 51 -2.91 14.14 -0.96
N GLU A 52 -3.25 13.06 -0.27
CA GLU A 52 -3.05 12.90 1.17
C GLU A 52 -1.67 12.30 1.44
N ALA A 53 -1.04 12.80 2.51
CA ALA A 53 0.33 12.47 2.90
C ALA A 53 0.44 10.99 3.31
N THR A 54 0.60 10.14 2.31
CA THR A 54 0.84 8.71 2.48
C THR A 54 2.34 8.47 2.43
N ILE A 55 2.88 7.90 3.51
CA ILE A 55 4.28 7.54 3.64
C ILE A 55 4.37 6.02 3.61
N VAL A 56 5.10 5.50 2.63
CA VAL A 56 5.40 4.07 2.52
C VAL A 56 6.88 3.85 2.81
N SER A 57 7.16 3.15 3.91
CA SER A 57 8.49 2.87 4.41
C SER A 57 8.74 1.35 4.37
N GLY A 58 9.09 0.83 3.19
CA GLY A 58 9.50 -0.57 2.99
C GLY A 58 8.41 -1.58 3.30
N SER A 59 8.15 -1.86 4.58
CA SER A 59 7.17 -2.81 5.08
C SER A 59 6.02 -2.16 5.86
N VAL A 60 6.00 -0.83 5.97
CA VAL A 60 4.94 -0.08 6.65
C VAL A 60 4.36 0.97 5.70
N ALA A 61 3.05 1.04 5.58
CA ALA A 61 2.33 2.13 4.94
C ALA A 61 1.49 2.86 5.98
N GLU A 62 1.78 4.13 6.17
CA GLU A 62 0.99 5.03 7.01
C GLU A 62 0.45 6.17 6.17
N GLY A 63 -0.74 6.66 6.52
CA GLY A 63 -1.34 7.77 5.80
C GLY A 63 -2.57 8.31 6.48
N ALA A 64 -3.10 9.37 5.89
CA ALA A 64 -4.41 9.90 6.22
C ALA A 64 -5.34 9.67 5.02
N ILE A 65 -6.62 9.43 5.32
CA ILE A 65 -7.68 9.45 4.33
C ILE A 65 -8.93 10.17 4.88
N ASP A 66 -9.41 11.14 4.12
CA ASP A 66 -10.68 11.82 4.35
C ASP A 66 -11.79 11.14 3.54
N VAL A 67 -11.70 11.27 2.21
CA VAL A 67 -12.64 10.80 1.19
C VAL A 67 -11.88 10.04 0.12
N GLY A 68 -12.55 9.11 -0.55
CA GLY A 68 -11.98 8.39 -1.69
C GLY A 68 -11.45 7.02 -1.31
N VAL A 69 -10.55 6.50 -2.15
CA VAL A 69 -10.02 5.15 -2.04
C VAL A 69 -8.52 5.18 -2.27
N GLN A 70 -7.75 4.75 -1.27
CA GLN A 70 -6.31 4.56 -1.39
C GLN A 70 -6.02 3.07 -1.57
N ARG A 71 -5.17 2.73 -2.54
CA ARG A 71 -4.74 1.35 -2.81
C ARG A 71 -3.25 1.19 -2.59
N PHE A 72 -2.87 0.04 -2.04
CA PHE A 72 -1.49 -0.34 -1.79
C PHE A 72 -1.27 -1.77 -2.25
N ARG A 73 -0.19 -1.98 -2.98
CA ARG A 73 0.28 -3.31 -3.35
C ARG A 73 1.24 -3.79 -2.26
N PHE A 74 1.16 -5.05 -1.84
CA PHE A 74 2.07 -5.59 -0.83
C PHE A 74 2.43 -7.06 -1.06
N ALA A 75 3.61 -7.46 -0.60
CA ALA A 75 4.07 -8.85 -0.58
C ALA A 75 4.05 -9.41 0.85
N GLY A 76 3.99 -10.73 0.95
CA GLY A 76 3.94 -11.42 2.25
C GLY A 76 2.56 -11.32 2.90
N GLN A 77 2.54 -11.19 4.23
CA GLN A 77 1.32 -11.17 5.03
C GLN A 77 1.20 -9.86 5.80
N VAL A 78 -0.04 -9.40 6.00
CA VAL A 78 -0.31 -8.26 6.88
C VAL A 78 -0.08 -8.69 8.32
N THR A 79 0.79 -7.97 9.03
CA THR A 79 1.15 -8.23 10.42
C THR A 79 0.42 -7.30 11.38
N ASN A 80 0.09 -6.08 10.95
CA ASN A 80 -0.68 -5.11 11.73
C ASN A 80 -1.56 -4.24 10.83
N VAL A 81 -2.77 -3.94 11.30
CA VAL A 81 -3.66 -2.94 10.72
C VAL A 81 -4.21 -2.11 11.85
N ARG A 82 -3.91 -0.81 11.81
CA ARG A 82 -4.41 0.16 12.76
C ARG A 82 -5.11 1.28 12.01
N VAL A 83 -6.33 1.58 12.40
CA VAL A 83 -7.11 2.68 11.84
C VAL A 83 -7.74 3.48 12.96
N VAL A 84 -7.64 4.79 12.87
CA VAL A 84 -8.02 5.72 13.92
C VAL A 84 -8.81 6.87 13.29
N ASP A 85 -9.94 7.22 13.87
CA ASP A 85 -10.69 8.40 13.42
C ASP A 85 -10.04 9.70 13.91
N TRP A 86 -10.52 10.84 13.42
CA TRP A 86 -10.11 12.18 13.86
C TRP A 86 -10.08 12.37 15.38
N ASN A 87 -10.99 11.73 16.12
CA ASN A 87 -11.06 11.83 17.58
C ASN A 87 -10.08 10.91 18.32
N GLY A 88 -9.26 10.15 17.60
CA GLY A 88 -8.31 9.21 18.20
C GLY A 88 -8.94 7.86 18.61
N VAL A 89 -10.16 7.56 18.15
CA VAL A 89 -10.83 6.28 18.46
C VAL A 89 -10.53 5.27 17.36
N GLU A 90 -10.08 4.09 17.78
CA GLU A 90 -9.67 3.02 16.87
C GLU A 90 -10.85 2.17 16.41
N ALA A 91 -10.70 1.44 15.30
CA ALA A 91 -11.65 0.39 14.95
C ALA A 91 -11.61 -0.76 15.97
N PRO A 92 -12.74 -1.39 16.32
CA PRO A 92 -14.09 -1.20 15.76
C PRO A 92 -14.97 -0.21 16.55
N ASP A 93 -14.46 0.44 17.58
CA ASP A 93 -15.24 1.29 18.51
C ASP A 93 -15.80 2.56 17.85
N SER A 94 -15.19 3.01 16.74
CA SER A 94 -15.66 4.14 15.93
C SER A 94 -16.23 3.70 14.59
N ALA A 95 -17.50 4.00 14.32
CA ALA A 95 -18.10 3.81 12.99
C ALA A 95 -17.57 4.79 11.93
N SER A 96 -16.83 5.81 12.35
CA SER A 96 -16.22 6.83 11.49
C SER A 96 -14.88 6.41 10.88
N VAL A 97 -14.25 5.34 11.39
CA VAL A 97 -12.99 4.83 10.82
C VAL A 97 -13.16 4.34 9.38
N PRO A 98 -12.13 4.47 8.54
CA PRO A 98 -12.15 3.99 7.16
C PRO A 98 -12.32 2.47 7.13
N ASN A 99 -12.85 1.96 6.01
CA ASN A 99 -12.85 0.51 5.81
C ASN A 99 -11.54 0.09 5.17
N VAL A 100 -10.93 -0.96 5.71
CA VAL A 100 -9.74 -1.58 5.14
C VAL A 100 -10.14 -2.94 4.59
N HIS A 101 -9.86 -3.15 3.32
CA HIS A 101 -10.00 -4.43 2.64
C HIS A 101 -8.61 -4.96 2.29
N ILE A 102 -8.37 -6.23 2.58
CA ILE A 102 -7.11 -6.90 2.29
C ILE A 102 -7.42 -8.08 1.38
N ASP A 103 -6.89 -8.01 0.17
CA ASP A 103 -7.08 -9.02 -0.87
C ASP A 103 -5.73 -9.67 -1.18
N TYR A 104 -5.68 -11.00 -1.07
CA TYR A 104 -4.48 -11.78 -1.38
C TYR A 104 -4.59 -12.39 -2.78
N GLY A 105 -3.49 -12.37 -3.54
CA GLY A 105 -3.43 -12.96 -4.88
C GLY A 105 -4.25 -12.22 -5.94
N VAL A 106 -4.29 -10.89 -5.87
CA VAL A 106 -4.96 -10.03 -6.84
C VAL A 106 -4.07 -9.89 -8.09
N PRO A 107 -4.49 -10.39 -9.25
CA PRO A 107 -3.73 -10.21 -10.48
C PRO A 107 -3.65 -8.73 -10.83
N GLU A 108 -2.57 -8.33 -11.48
CA GLU A 108 -2.54 -7.05 -12.17
C GLU A 108 -3.57 -7.02 -13.28
N ARG A 109 -4.23 -5.88 -13.44
CA ARG A 109 -5.30 -5.70 -14.41
C ARG A 109 -4.80 -5.07 -15.70
#